data_AF-A0A227P5E2-F1
#
_entry.id   AF-A0A227P5E2-F1
#
_cell.length_a   1.000
_cell.length_b   1.000
_cell.length_c   1.000
_cell.angle_alpha   90.00
_cell.angle_beta   90.00
_cell.angle_gamma   90.00
#
_symmetry.space_group_name_H-M   'P 1'
#
loop_
_entity.id
_entity.type
_entity.pdbx_description
1 polymer ?
#
loop_
_entity_poly.entity_id
_entity_poly.type
_entity_poly.pdbx_seq_one_letter_code
_entity_poly.pdbx_strand_id
1 'polypeptide(L)'
;MNDVTIRFLGVYEYLKEQKIVLNPKNFAKELSISTSLITEICKIRTNAGITPIQNLVSRYKEIDANWLLTGEGSMLKNSDSNNTSDSNNSSTSITEKSIGMETNTNYKELAEARLEIIDLKNEKIEWLTTEIKNLRGL
;
A
#
# COMPACT_ATOMS: atom_id res chain seq x y z
N MET A 1 -9.29 -9.34 11.56
CA MET A 1 -9.25 -7.95 11.07
C MET A 1 -10.09 -7.89 9.80
N ASN A 2 -10.80 -6.79 9.53
CA ASN A 2 -11.64 -6.69 8.33
C ASN A 2 -10.84 -6.23 7.10
N ASP A 3 -11.34 -6.56 5.91
CA ASP A 3 -10.67 -6.26 4.64
C ASP A 3 -10.48 -4.76 4.42
N VAL A 4 -11.41 -3.94 4.92
CA VAL A 4 -11.32 -2.48 4.86
C VAL A 4 -10.11 -1.96 5.64
N THR A 5 -9.81 -2.54 6.81
CA THR A 5 -8.61 -2.15 7.57
C THR A 5 -7.33 -2.59 6.86
N ILE A 6 -7.34 -3.77 6.23
CA ILE A 6 -6.21 -4.24 5.42
C ILE A 6 -5.92 -3.25 4.28
N ARG A 7 -6.96 -2.81 3.56
CA ARG A 7 -6.82 -1.82 2.49
C ARG A 7 -6.42 -0.44 3.02
N PHE A 8 -6.94 -0.01 4.17
CA PHE A 8 -6.50 1.23 4.84
C PHE A 8 -5.00 1.19 5.15
N LEU A 9 -4.49 0.06 5.64
CA LEU A 9 -3.06 -0.14 5.87
C LEU A 9 -2.26 -0.21 4.56
N GLY A 10 -2.83 -0.78 3.50
CA GLY A 10 -2.26 -0.75 2.16
C GLY A 10 -2.05 0.69 1.65
N VAL A 11 -3.04 1.57 1.86
CA VAL A 11 -2.90 3.00 1.53
C VAL A 11 -1.79 3.65 2.36
N TYR A 12 -1.73 3.35 3.66
CA TYR A 12 -0.67 3.88 4.52
C TYR A 12 0.74 3.49 4.04
N GLU A 13 0.96 2.22 3.69
CA GLU A 13 2.28 1.77 3.21
C GLU A 13 2.62 2.38 1.84
N TYR A 14 1.66 2.48 0.92
CA TYR A 14 1.85 3.20 -0.34
C TYR A 14 2.27 4.65 -0.13
N LEU A 15 1.57 5.40 0.73
CA LEU A 15 1.90 6.81 1.01
C LEU A 15 3.29 6.95 1.63
N LYS A 16 3.73 5.94 2.38
CA LYS A 16 5.07 5.89 2.96
C LYS A 16 6.15 5.56 1.94
N GLU A 17 5.88 4.64 1.01
CA GLU A 17 6.77 4.36 -0.13
C GLU A 17 6.96 5.59 -1.02
N GLN A 18 5.88 6.34 -1.26
CA GLN A 18 5.92 7.62 -1.98
C GLN A 18 6.52 8.78 -1.16
N LYS A 19 6.94 8.52 0.09
CA LYS A 19 7.48 9.52 1.04
C LYS A 19 6.54 10.70 1.33
N ILE A 20 5.24 10.54 1.07
CA ILE A 20 4.19 11.51 1.43
C ILE A 20 3.96 11.45 2.94
N VAL A 21 4.07 10.25 3.52
CA VAL A 21 3.93 10.00 4.96
C VAL A 21 5.20 9.36 5.51
N LEU A 22 5.75 9.91 6.58
CA LEU A 22 7.04 9.41 7.11
C LEU A 22 6.87 8.32 8.17
N ASN A 23 5.86 8.46 9.04
CA ASN A 23 5.66 7.61 10.19
C ASN A 23 4.19 7.68 10.67
N PRO A 24 3.75 6.78 11.57
CA PRO A 24 2.37 6.76 12.07
C PRO A 24 1.92 8.07 12.72
N LYS A 25 2.84 8.82 13.37
CA LYS A 25 2.54 10.11 13.98
C LYS A 25 2.22 11.18 12.93
N ASN A 26 3.00 11.24 11.86
CA ASN A 26 2.74 12.14 10.74
C ASN A 26 1.42 11.76 10.04
N PHE A 27 1.17 10.47 9.79
CA PHE A 27 -0.10 10.02 9.21
C PHE A 27 -1.31 10.42 10.05
N ALA A 28 -1.24 10.23 11.37
CA ALA A 28 -2.29 10.64 12.29
C ALA A 28 -2.57 12.14 12.22
N LYS A 29 -1.52 12.96 12.10
CA LYS A 29 -1.65 14.41 11.92
C LYS A 29 -2.34 14.75 10.60
N GLU A 30 -1.96 14.13 9.49
CA GLU A 30 -2.57 14.39 8.18
C GLU A 30 -4.06 14.03 8.15
N LEU A 31 -4.43 12.95 8.85
CA LEU A 31 -5.82 12.51 8.99
C LEU A 31 -6.59 13.22 10.11
N SER A 32 -5.97 14.12 10.87
CA SER A 32 -6.58 14.76 12.06
C SER A 32 -7.12 13.75 13.09
N ILE A 33 -6.37 12.69 13.35
CA ILE A 33 -6.73 11.60 14.28
C ILE A 33 -5.65 11.46 15.34
N SER A 34 -6.00 10.89 16.49
CA SER A 34 -5.02 10.62 17.55
C SER A 34 -3.94 9.65 17.08
N THR A 35 -2.69 9.93 17.45
CA THR A 35 -1.56 9.05 17.13
C THR A 35 -1.72 7.66 17.76
N SER A 36 -2.35 7.56 18.94
CA SER A 36 -2.64 6.28 19.57
C SER A 36 -3.53 5.40 18.70
N LEU A 37 -4.64 5.93 18.17
CA LEU A 37 -5.55 5.15 17.33
C LEU A 37 -4.86 4.66 16.06
N ILE A 38 -4.12 5.52 15.35
CA ILE A 38 -3.35 5.10 14.17
C ILE A 38 -2.32 4.03 14.53
N THR A 39 -1.64 4.16 15.67
CA THR A 39 -0.65 3.16 16.12
C THR A 39 -1.31 1.81 16.41
N GLU A 40 -2.50 1.80 17.01
CA GLU A 40 -3.26 0.57 17.26
C GLU A 40 -3.72 -0.08 15.95
N ILE A 41 -4.18 0.71 14.98
CA ILE A 41 -4.55 0.23 13.65
C ILE A 41 -3.34 -0.36 12.92
N CYS A 42 -2.20 0.35 12.89
CA CYS A 42 -0.94 -0.14 12.30
C CYS A 42 -0.42 -1.41 12.97
N LYS A 43 -0.67 -1.59 14.27
CA LYS A 43 -0.33 -2.81 15.02
C LYS A 43 -1.41 -3.89 14.94
N ILE A 44 -2.45 -3.71 14.12
CA ILE A 44 -3.52 -4.69 13.88
C ILE A 44 -4.29 -4.99 15.19
N ARG A 45 -4.30 -4.05 16.15
CA ARG A 45 -5.00 -4.18 17.44
C ARG A 45 -6.44 -3.69 17.37
N THR A 46 -6.72 -2.74 16.46
CA THR A 46 -8.04 -2.12 16.28
C THR A 46 -8.34 -1.97 14.79
N ASN A 47 -9.60 -2.17 14.38
CA ASN A 47 -10.01 -1.92 12.99
C ASN A 47 -10.05 -0.42 12.67
N ALA A 48 -9.81 -0.07 11.41
CA ALA A 48 -10.07 1.27 10.91
C ALA A 48 -11.60 1.51 10.89
N GLY A 49 -12.05 2.41 11.77
CA GLY A 49 -13.45 2.85 11.81
C GLY A 49 -13.79 3.86 10.72
N ILE A 50 -15.03 4.34 10.73
CA ILE A 50 -15.53 5.30 9.72
C ILE A 50 -14.72 6.60 9.66
N THR A 51 -14.33 7.16 10.81
CA THR A 51 -13.58 8.42 10.86
C THR A 51 -12.20 8.33 10.20
N PRO A 52 -11.33 7.34 10.51
CA PRO A 52 -10.11 7.09 9.72
C PRO A 52 -10.33 6.98 8.22
N ILE A 53 -11.32 6.20 7.80
CA ILE A 53 -11.62 5.94 6.39
C ILE A 53 -12.05 7.23 5.69
N GLN A 54 -13.01 7.96 6.27
CA GLN A 54 -13.53 9.21 5.73
C GLN A 54 -12.44 10.28 5.61
N ASN A 55 -11.61 10.43 6.65
CA ASN A 55 -10.53 11.41 6.64
C ASN A 55 -9.47 11.07 5.60
N LEU A 56 -9.18 9.78 5.41
CA LEU A 56 -8.23 9.30 4.40
C LEU A 56 -8.68 9.65 2.98
N VAL A 57 -9.88 9.24 2.57
CA VAL A 57 -10.39 9.54 1.22
C VAL A 57 -10.66 11.04 1.02
N SER A 58 -10.91 11.77 2.11
CA SER A 58 -11.05 13.23 2.06
C SER A 58 -9.70 13.91 1.85
N ARG A 59 -8.63 13.40 2.46
CA ARG A 59 -7.29 13.99 2.40
C ARG A 59 -6.54 13.62 1.12
N TYR A 60 -6.59 12.35 0.73
CA TYR A 60 -5.88 11.81 -0.42
C TYR A 60 -6.88 11.54 -1.54
N LYS A 61 -7.11 12.54 -2.40
CA LYS A 61 -8.14 12.51 -3.44
C LYS A 61 -7.88 11.49 -4.53
N GLU A 62 -6.61 11.15 -4.71
CA GLU A 62 -6.10 10.10 -5.59
C GLU A 62 -6.54 8.69 -5.16
N ILE A 63 -6.92 8.49 -3.89
CA ILE A 63 -7.38 7.19 -3.41
C ILE A 63 -8.84 6.97 -3.76
N ASP A 64 -9.13 5.81 -4.33
CA ASP A 64 -10.49 5.39 -4.67
C ASP A 64 -11.25 4.86 -3.45
N ALA A 65 -12.41 5.47 -3.18
CA ALA A 65 -13.24 5.11 -2.05
C ALA A 65 -13.99 3.79 -2.27
N ASN A 66 -14.37 3.48 -3.52
CA ASN A 66 -15.02 2.21 -3.83
C ASN A 66 -14.05 1.07 -3.58
N TRP A 67 -12.83 1.15 -4.11
CA TRP A 67 -11.78 0.18 -3.83
C TRP A 67 -11.50 0.04 -2.33
N LEU A 68 -11.40 1.14 -1.58
CA LEU A 68 -11.13 1.07 -0.15
C LEU A 68 -12.26 0.34 0.62
N LEU A 69 -13.51 0.55 0.24
CA LEU A 69 -14.68 0.00 0.94
C LEU A 69 -15.04 -1.42 0.47
N THR A 70 -14.99 -1.69 -0.83
CA THR A 70 -15.45 -2.95 -1.44
C THR A 70 -14.30 -3.85 -1.86
N GLY A 71 -13.13 -3.28 -2.18
CA GLY A 71 -12.01 -3.99 -2.78
C GLY A 71 -12.09 -4.09 -4.31
N GLU A 72 -13.12 -3.51 -4.92
CA GLU A 72 -13.32 -3.55 -6.36
C GLU A 72 -12.58 -2.41 -7.08
N GLY A 73 -11.99 -2.72 -8.24
CA GLY A 73 -11.24 -1.76 -9.04
C GLY A 73 -9.81 -1.55 -8.54
N SER A 74 -9.29 -0.33 -8.71
CA SER A 74 -7.92 0.04 -8.40
C SER A 74 -7.86 0.98 -7.21
N MET A 75 -6.79 0.87 -6.41
CA MET A 75 -6.56 1.76 -5.26
C MET A 75 -6.45 3.23 -5.65
N LEU A 76 -5.81 3.51 -6.77
CA LEU A 76 -5.63 4.87 -7.29
C LEU A 76 -6.70 5.15 -8.35
N LYS A 77 -7.27 6.34 -8.30
CA LYS A 77 -8.11 6.87 -9.38
C LYS A 77 -7.23 7.17 -10.58
N ASN A 78 -7.62 6.68 -11.75
CA ASN A 78 -7.00 7.14 -13.00
C ASN A 78 -7.25 8.64 -13.14
N SER A 79 -6.19 9.43 -13.26
CA SER A 79 -6.24 10.88 -13.40
C SER A 79 -6.72 11.38 -14.76
N ASP A 80 -7.25 10.49 -15.62
CA ASP A 80 -7.67 10.82 -16.99
C ASP A 80 -9.13 11.25 -17.07
N SER A 81 -9.50 12.28 -16.30
CA SER A 81 -10.82 12.91 -16.47
C SER A 81 -10.76 14.40 -16.12
N ASN A 82 -10.09 15.16 -16.99
CA ASN A 82 -10.56 16.50 -17.31
C ASN A 82 -11.84 16.34 -18.14
N ASN A 83 -12.97 16.85 -17.64
CA ASN A 83 -14.20 17.30 -18.34
C ASN A 83 -14.75 16.37 -19.47
N THR A 84 -15.97 15.83 -19.41
CA THR A 84 -17.25 16.55 -19.42
C THR A 84 -18.37 15.53 -19.27
N SER A 85 -19.43 15.90 -18.54
CA SER A 85 -20.77 15.35 -18.76
C SER A 85 -21.14 15.49 -20.24
N ASP A 86 -21.47 14.40 -20.91
CA ASP A 86 -22.69 14.27 -21.73
C ASP A 86 -22.80 12.88 -22.35
N SER A 87 -24.03 12.36 -22.33
CA SER A 87 -24.42 11.10 -22.97
C SER A 87 -24.21 11.15 -24.48
N ASN A 88 -23.69 10.07 -25.08
CA ASN A 88 -24.32 9.31 -26.16
C ASN A 88 -23.33 8.36 -26.88
N ASN A 89 -23.79 7.12 -27.08
CA ASN A 89 -23.35 6.07 -28.01
C ASN A 89 -22.18 6.38 -28.98
N SER A 90 -21.18 5.49 -29.02
CA SER A 90 -20.95 4.58 -30.16
C SER A 90 -19.69 3.74 -29.96
N SER A 91 -19.78 2.47 -30.32
CA SER A 91 -18.68 1.52 -30.46
C SER A 91 -17.61 2.03 -31.43
N THR A 92 -16.32 1.75 -31.15
CA THR A 92 -15.39 0.98 -32.02
C THR A 92 -13.93 1.25 -31.63
N SER A 93 -13.17 0.17 -31.72
CA SER A 93 -11.80 -0.11 -31.32
C SER A 93 -10.68 0.75 -31.94
N ILE A 94 -9.50 0.62 -31.31
CA ILE A 94 -8.09 0.88 -31.75
C ILE A 94 -7.74 2.39 -31.89
N THR A 95 -6.73 2.94 -31.22
CA THR A 95 -5.30 2.68 -31.48
C THR A 95 -4.38 3.26 -30.39
N GLU A 96 -3.37 2.47 -30.03
CA GLU A 96 -2.18 2.85 -29.24
C GLU A 96 -1.39 3.99 -29.92
N LYS A 97 -0.92 5.00 -29.17
CA LYS A 97 0.48 5.51 -29.23
C LYS A 97 0.82 6.58 -28.16
N SER A 98 1.57 6.13 -27.15
CA SER A 98 2.80 6.71 -26.54
C SER A 98 2.87 8.13 -25.94
N ILE A 99 3.14 8.20 -24.63
CA ILE A 99 4.33 8.82 -23.94
C ILE A 99 4.16 8.42 -22.44
N GLY A 100 5.09 7.89 -21.64
CA GLY A 100 6.49 7.52 -21.77
C GLY A 100 7.12 7.53 -20.35
N MET A 101 7.34 6.35 -19.76
CA MET A 101 8.55 6.04 -18.96
C MET A 101 8.67 4.51 -18.91
N GLU A 102 9.55 3.99 -19.75
CA GLU A 102 9.98 2.60 -19.72
C GLU A 102 10.81 2.36 -18.44
N THR A 103 10.39 1.40 -17.63
CA THR A 103 11.38 0.52 -17.00
C THR A 103 11.08 -0.89 -17.49
N ASN A 104 11.89 -1.37 -18.42
CA ASN A 104 12.07 -2.80 -18.63
C ASN A 104 12.75 -3.36 -17.36
N THR A 105 11.99 -3.45 -16.28
CA THR A 105 12.43 -4.13 -15.07
C THR A 105 12.43 -5.60 -15.44
N ASN A 106 13.62 -6.16 -15.61
CA ASN A 106 13.83 -7.58 -15.80
C ASN A 106 13.32 -8.31 -14.56
N TYR A 107 12.02 -8.66 -14.56
CA TYR A 107 11.32 -9.26 -13.42
C TYR A 107 11.99 -10.56 -12.96
N LYS A 108 12.70 -11.24 -13.88
CA LYS A 108 13.48 -12.43 -13.59
C LYS A 108 14.69 -12.11 -12.71
N GLU A 109 15.49 -11.12 -13.08
CA GLU A 109 16.65 -10.68 -12.30
C GLU A 109 16.25 -10.12 -10.93
N LEU A 110 15.11 -9.42 -10.87
CA LEU A 110 14.53 -8.96 -9.60
C LEU A 110 14.07 -10.13 -8.71
N ALA A 111 13.48 -11.17 -9.29
CA ALA A 111 13.08 -12.36 -8.55
C ALA A 111 14.29 -13.15 -8.06
N GLU A 112 15.32 -13.30 -8.89
CA GLU A 112 16.57 -13.98 -8.55
C GLU A 112 17.31 -13.27 -7.39
N ALA A 113 17.46 -11.94 -7.47
CA ALA A 113 18.04 -11.17 -6.37
C ALA A 113 17.22 -11.26 -5.07
N ARG A 114 15.88 -11.34 -5.17
CA ARG A 114 15.01 -11.53 -4.01
C ARG A 114 15.18 -12.91 -3.38
N LEU A 115 15.34 -13.96 -4.19
CA LEU A 115 15.58 -15.33 -3.71
C LEU A 115 16.93 -15.42 -2.97
N GLU A 116 17.99 -14.85 -3.54
CA GLU A 116 19.31 -14.82 -2.91
C GLU A 116 19.28 -14.10 -1.55
N ILE A 117 18.57 -12.97 -1.45
CA ILE A 117 18.38 -12.25 -0.19
C ILE A 117 17.60 -13.09 0.84
N ILE A 118 16.62 -13.89 0.40
CA ILE A 118 15.84 -14.77 1.28
C ILE A 118 16.75 -15.86 1.84
N ASP A 119 17.57 -16.49 1.00
CA ASP A 119 18.47 -17.56 1.42
C ASP A 119 19.50 -17.06 2.44
N LEU A 120 20.14 -15.92 2.16
CA LEU A 120 21.07 -15.28 3.12
C LEU A 120 20.41 -14.93 4.46
N LYS A 121 19.14 -14.51 4.43
CA LYS A 121 18.39 -14.22 5.66
C LYS A 121 18.07 -15.49 6.43
N ASN A 122 17.73 -16.58 5.74
CA ASN A 122 17.46 -17.88 6.37
C ASN A 122 18.73 -18.43 7.03
N GLU A 123 19.87 -18.39 6.35
CA GLU A 123 21.17 -18.77 6.92
C GLU A 123 21.50 -17.95 8.17
N LYS A 124 21.26 -16.62 8.12
CA LYS A 124 21.50 -15.77 9.28
C LYS A 124 20.57 -16.09 10.44
N ILE A 125 19.32 -16.46 10.18
CA ILE A 125 18.35 -16.90 11.19
C ILE A 125 18.81 -18.21 11.82
N GLU A 126 19.24 -19.19 11.03
CA GLU A 126 19.74 -20.47 11.54
C GLU A 126 21.00 -20.27 12.40
N TRP A 127 21.92 -19.43 11.94
CA TRP A 127 23.12 -19.07 12.70
C TRP A 127 22.76 -18.42 14.04
N LEU A 128 21.89 -17.40 14.02
CA LEU A 128 21.42 -16.74 15.24
C LEU A 128 20.70 -17.70 16.19
N THR A 129 19.89 -18.61 15.64
CA THR A 129 19.15 -19.62 16.41
C THR A 129 20.12 -20.56 17.11
N THR A 130 21.16 -21.01 16.40
CA THR A 130 22.21 -21.88 16.94
C THR A 130 23.02 -21.17 18.02
N GLU A 131 23.39 -19.91 17.79
CA GLU A 131 24.12 -19.10 18.76
C GLU A 131 23.31 -18.88 20.05
N ILE A 132 22.02 -18.55 19.91
CA ILE A 132 21.11 -18.42 21.07
C ILE A 132 20.99 -19.74 21.83
N LYS A 133 20.93 -20.88 21.12
CA LYS A 133 20.85 -22.21 21.73
C LYS A 133 22.11 -22.51 22.55
N ASN A 134 23.29 -22.26 21.98
CA ASN A 134 24.59 -22.41 22.66
C ASN A 134 24.70 -21.50 23.90
N LEU A 135 24.31 -20.22 23.77
CA LEU A 135 24.33 -19.26 24.88
C LEU A 135 23.34 -19.62 26.01
N ARG A 136 22.26 -20.33 25.67
CA ARG A 136 21.26 -20.81 26.64
C ARG A 136 21.56 -22.21 27.19
N GLY A 137 22.60 -22.89 26.70
CA GLY A 137 22.96 -24.25 27.11
C GLY A 137 21.90 -25.31 26.78
N LEU A 138 21.11 -25.10 25.72
CA LEU A 138 20.04 -26.00 25.24
C LEU A 138 20.50 -26.91 24.10
#